data_AF-A0A7R9PNL5-F1
#
_entry.id   AF-A0A7R9PNL5-F1
#
_cell.length_a   1.000
_cell.length_b   1.000
_cell.length_c   1.000
_cell.angle_alpha   90.00
_cell.angle_beta   90.00
_cell.angle_gamma   90.00
#
_symmetry.space_group_name_H-M   'P 1'
#
loop_
_entity.id
_entity.type
_entity.pdbx_description
1 polymer ?
#
loop_
_entity_poly.entity_id
_entity_poly.type
_entity_poly.pdbx_seq_one_letter_code
_entity_poly.pdbx_strand_id
1 'polypeptide(L)'
;MRSSAKGVWYQATMTGRAVQILQTQNNNVTQFDNEALEAVFLREDVRDKRVVVVSISGIFGKGKSFLLNYMLKYLNSQCDPLWLNNKTAPLEGFSWGGRSKRETTGLLMWSNPFLIPLPSGEQVAVVLVDTQGTFDIETIVQECATVFSLSLLVSSVQVFNLSRNITEHDLQHLLLFTEYARQALGEDVERPFQKLQLLVRDWATPHLALFGPEGGKQLFNHLMQASLG
;
A
#
# COMPACT_ATOMS: atom_id res chain seq x y z
N MET A 1 -30.29 1.33 -39.37
CA MET A 1 -30.40 1.92 -38.02
C MET A 1 -29.39 1.24 -37.10
N ARG A 2 -28.22 1.83 -36.90
CA ARG A 2 -27.27 1.41 -35.85
C ARG A 2 -27.37 2.45 -34.73
N SER A 3 -27.93 2.02 -33.60
CA SER A 3 -28.05 2.83 -32.40
C SER A 3 -26.66 3.19 -31.89
N SER A 4 -26.37 4.48 -31.88
CA SER A 4 -25.22 5.09 -31.22
C SER A 4 -25.48 5.03 -29.71
N ALA A 5 -24.88 4.06 -29.02
CA ALA A 5 -24.76 4.10 -27.57
C ALA A 5 -23.78 5.22 -27.22
N LYS A 6 -24.32 6.38 -26.84
CA LYS A 6 -23.55 7.48 -26.27
C LYS A 6 -22.84 6.97 -25.01
N GLY A 7 -21.52 6.86 -25.06
CA GLY A 7 -20.69 6.62 -23.89
C GLY A 7 -20.88 7.75 -22.90
N VAL A 8 -21.58 7.46 -21.80
CA VAL A 8 -21.65 8.36 -20.65
C VAL A 8 -20.29 8.27 -19.97
N TRP A 9 -19.45 9.27 -20.18
CA TRP A 9 -18.21 9.41 -19.44
C TRP A 9 -18.58 9.73 -17.99
N TYR A 10 -18.55 8.73 -17.11
CA TYR A 10 -18.59 8.98 -15.67
C TYR A 10 -17.35 9.79 -15.31
N GLN A 11 -17.52 11.08 -15.02
CA GLN A 11 -16.53 11.83 -14.25
C GLN A 11 -16.65 11.31 -12.81
N ALA A 12 -15.89 10.26 -12.49
CA ALA A 12 -15.77 9.81 -11.11
C ALA A 12 -15.12 10.96 -10.30
N THR A 13 -15.92 11.71 -9.56
CA THR A 13 -15.42 12.69 -8.58
C THR A 13 -14.66 11.93 -7.50
N MET A 14 -13.40 12.30 -7.25
CA MET A 14 -12.59 11.65 -6.23
C MET A 14 -13.23 11.85 -4.85
N THR A 15 -13.62 10.75 -4.20
CA THR A 15 -14.19 10.80 -2.84
C THR A 15 -13.13 10.49 -1.81
N GLY A 16 -12.88 11.43 -0.91
CA GLY A 16 -11.97 11.28 0.24
C GLY A 16 -10.68 12.10 0.14
N ARG A 17 -9.86 11.99 1.18
CA ARG A 17 -8.54 12.63 1.30
C ARG A 17 -7.59 11.73 2.08
N ALA A 18 -6.30 11.98 1.99
CA ALA A 18 -5.34 11.37 2.91
C ALA A 18 -5.54 11.96 4.32
N VAL A 19 -5.69 11.11 5.33
CA VAL A 19 -5.75 11.47 6.74
C VAL A 19 -4.56 10.85 7.47
N GLN A 20 -3.95 11.62 8.37
CA GLN A 20 -2.84 11.17 9.19
C GLN A 20 -3.36 10.28 10.30
N ILE A 21 -2.95 9.02 10.34
CA ILE A 21 -3.36 8.08 11.40
C ILE A 21 -2.24 7.92 12.43
N LEU A 22 -0.99 7.98 11.96
CA LEU A 22 0.18 7.83 12.82
C LEU A 22 1.15 8.96 12.56
N GLN A 23 1.46 9.78 13.55
CA GLN A 23 2.52 10.78 13.44
C GLN A 23 3.71 10.40 14.32
N THR A 24 4.90 10.43 13.74
CA THR A 24 6.16 10.27 14.46
C THR A 24 6.71 11.67 14.80
N GLN A 25 6.79 12.01 16.08
CA GLN A 25 7.39 13.25 16.56
C GLN A 25 8.67 12.98 17.36
N ASN A 26 9.71 13.76 17.07
CA ASN A 26 10.96 13.85 17.86
C ASN A 26 11.52 12.50 18.33
N ASN A 27 11.78 11.59 17.38
CA ASN A 27 12.56 10.37 17.60
C ASN A 27 11.94 9.29 18.48
N ASN A 28 10.73 9.44 19.04
CA ASN A 28 10.11 8.40 19.89
C ASN A 28 8.58 8.51 20.09
N VAL A 29 7.96 9.68 19.93
CA VAL A 29 6.51 9.80 20.24
C VAL A 29 5.70 9.46 19.01
N THR A 30 5.00 8.32 19.11
CA THR A 30 4.06 7.85 18.11
C THR A 30 2.65 8.27 18.56
N GLN A 31 2.10 9.33 17.98
CA GLN A 31 0.73 9.76 18.27
C GLN A 31 -0.22 9.16 17.25
N PHE A 32 -1.22 8.43 17.74
CA PHE A 32 -2.33 7.93 16.95
C PHE A 32 -3.45 8.96 16.92
N ASP A 33 -4.00 9.19 15.73
CA ASP A 33 -5.22 9.99 15.56
C ASP A 33 -6.44 9.06 15.62
N ASN A 34 -6.93 8.84 16.84
CA ASN A 34 -8.10 7.99 17.07
C ASN A 34 -9.37 8.60 16.46
N GLU A 35 -9.51 9.93 16.47
CA GLU A 35 -10.67 10.60 15.87
C GLU A 35 -10.72 10.37 14.36
N ALA A 36 -9.56 10.44 13.68
CA ALA A 36 -9.47 10.11 12.26
C ALA A 36 -9.81 8.64 11.97
N LEU A 37 -9.34 7.70 12.80
CA LEU A 37 -9.68 6.28 12.67
C LEU A 37 -11.19 6.04 12.87
N GLU A 38 -11.77 6.62 13.91
CA GLU A 38 -13.20 6.51 14.19
C GLU A 38 -14.04 7.11 13.05
N ALA A 39 -13.64 8.27 12.51
CA ALA A 39 -14.31 8.89 11.39
C ALA A 39 -14.25 8.05 10.10
N VAL A 40 -13.24 7.19 9.94
CA VAL A 40 -13.12 6.27 8.80
C VAL A 40 -13.93 5.00 9.02
N PHE A 41 -13.77 4.36 10.18
CA PHE A 41 -14.27 2.99 10.41
C PHE A 41 -15.61 2.92 11.14
N LEU A 42 -16.01 3.91 11.94
CA LEU A 42 -17.26 3.88 12.70
C LEU A 42 -18.46 4.48 11.95
N ARG A 43 -18.29 4.87 10.69
CA ARG A 43 -19.40 5.29 9.82
C ARG A 43 -20.43 4.17 9.69
N GLU A 44 -21.72 4.52 9.65
CA GLU A 44 -22.82 3.55 9.56
C GLU A 44 -22.71 2.63 8.33
N ASP A 45 -22.18 3.15 7.22
CA ASP A 45 -21.98 2.40 5.99
C ASP A 45 -20.71 1.52 5.99
N VAL A 46 -19.89 1.53 7.04
CA VAL A 46 -18.61 0.79 7.09
C VAL A 46 -18.48 -0.11 8.32
N ARG A 47 -18.91 0.34 9.50
CA ARG A 47 -18.56 -0.24 10.82
C ARG A 47 -18.84 -1.73 10.98
N ASP A 48 -19.86 -2.24 10.30
CA ASP A 48 -20.32 -3.64 10.42
C ASP A 48 -19.82 -4.51 9.24
N LYS A 49 -18.92 -3.98 8.39
CA LYS A 49 -18.36 -4.69 7.23
C LYS A 49 -16.96 -5.22 7.52
N ARG A 50 -16.62 -6.32 6.85
CA ARG A 50 -15.22 -6.79 6.80
C ARG A 50 -14.36 -5.76 6.08
N VAL A 51 -13.14 -5.55 6.58
CA VAL A 51 -12.20 -4.57 6.05
C VAL A 51 -11.04 -5.26 5.35
N VAL A 52 -10.64 -4.73 4.21
CA VAL A 52 -9.41 -5.07 3.48
C VAL A 52 -8.50 -3.84 3.52
N VAL A 53 -7.37 -3.95 4.23
CA VAL A 53 -6.38 -2.88 4.32
C VAL A 53 -5.22 -3.20 3.38
N VAL A 54 -5.07 -2.40 2.33
CA VAL A 54 -3.95 -2.49 1.39
C VAL A 54 -2.95 -1.40 1.77
N SER A 55 -1.79 -1.82 2.26
CA SER A 55 -0.69 -0.91 2.61
C SER A 55 0.47 -1.03 1.64
N ILE A 56 1.21 0.06 1.43
CA ILE A 56 2.47 0.07 0.70
C ILE A 56 3.60 0.64 1.54
N SER A 57 4.70 -0.11 1.63
CA SER A 57 5.89 0.30 2.37
C SER A 57 7.15 0.03 1.57
N GLY A 58 8.24 0.69 1.92
CA GLY A 58 9.51 0.56 1.23
C GLY A 58 10.25 1.90 1.12
N ILE A 59 11.35 1.88 0.37
CA ILE A 59 12.33 2.97 0.34
C ILE A 59 11.69 4.31 -0.03
N PHE A 60 12.17 5.38 0.60
CA PHE A 60 11.76 6.76 0.31
C PHE A 60 11.98 7.16 -1.16
N GLY A 61 11.04 7.96 -1.70
CA GLY A 61 11.17 8.53 -3.05
C GLY A 61 11.07 7.52 -4.19
N LYS A 62 10.51 6.32 -3.95
CA LYS A 62 10.33 5.25 -4.96
C LYS A 62 8.90 5.10 -5.48
N GLY A 63 8.12 6.19 -5.45
CA GLY A 63 6.80 6.25 -6.10
C GLY A 63 5.72 5.37 -5.46
N LYS A 64 5.66 5.34 -4.12
CA LYS A 64 4.62 4.63 -3.35
C LYS A 64 3.25 5.30 -3.49
N SER A 65 3.16 6.56 -3.08
CA SER A 65 1.96 7.41 -3.19
C SER A 65 1.48 7.54 -4.64
N PHE A 66 2.42 7.63 -5.59
CA PHE A 66 2.11 7.59 -7.02
C PHE A 66 1.37 6.30 -7.42
N LEU A 67 1.82 5.13 -6.98
CA LEU A 67 1.14 3.87 -7.26
C LEU A 67 -0.23 3.79 -6.56
N LEU A 68 -0.32 4.22 -5.30
CA LEU A 68 -1.59 4.28 -4.60
C LEU A 68 -2.61 5.16 -5.29
N ASN A 69 -2.19 6.27 -5.91
CA ASN A 69 -3.12 7.12 -6.65
C ASN A 69 -3.67 6.43 -7.90
N TYR A 70 -2.93 5.53 -8.54
CA TYR A 70 -3.49 4.67 -9.58
C TYR A 70 -4.49 3.66 -9.00
N MET A 71 -4.23 3.10 -7.81
CA MET A 71 -5.20 2.25 -7.12
C MET A 71 -6.47 3.03 -6.76
N LEU A 72 -6.34 4.27 -6.28
CA LEU A 72 -7.48 5.18 -6.04
C LEU A 72 -8.25 5.42 -7.33
N LYS A 73 -7.58 5.69 -8.45
CA LYS A 73 -8.24 5.88 -9.74
C LYS A 73 -9.03 4.63 -10.16
N TYR A 74 -8.47 3.43 -9.98
CA TYR A 74 -9.17 2.17 -10.23
C TYR A 74 -10.39 1.98 -9.31
N LEU A 75 -10.23 2.21 -8.01
CA LEU A 75 -11.32 2.04 -7.04
C LEU A 75 -12.44 3.08 -7.24
N ASN A 76 -12.12 4.35 -7.53
CA ASN A 76 -13.10 5.39 -7.85
C ASN A 76 -13.86 5.09 -9.17
N SER A 77 -13.26 4.33 -10.09
CA SER A 77 -13.95 3.84 -11.29
C SER A 77 -14.87 2.64 -11.02
N GLN A 78 -15.07 2.25 -9.76
CA GLN A 78 -15.80 1.03 -9.39
C GLN A 78 -15.21 -0.22 -10.03
N CYS A 79 -13.88 -0.29 -10.09
CA CYS A 79 -13.15 -1.42 -10.68
C CYS A 79 -13.44 -1.65 -12.18
N ASP A 80 -13.77 -0.59 -12.93
CA ASP A 80 -14.00 -0.68 -14.38
C ASP A 80 -12.73 -1.16 -15.11
N PRO A 81 -12.79 -2.18 -16.00
CA PRO A 81 -11.64 -2.61 -16.79
C PRO A 81 -10.97 -1.51 -17.63
N LEU A 82 -11.70 -0.46 -17.98
CA LEU A 82 -11.28 0.68 -18.80
C LEU A 82 -10.89 1.92 -17.98
N TRP A 83 -10.70 1.78 -16.66
CA TRP A 83 -10.34 2.85 -15.73
C TRP A 83 -9.12 3.70 -16.13
N LEU A 84 -8.20 3.12 -16.92
CA LEU A 84 -6.97 3.78 -17.36
C LEU A 84 -7.14 4.57 -18.68
N ASN A 85 -8.31 4.50 -19.34
CA ASN A 85 -8.49 5.09 -20.67
C ASN A 85 -8.44 6.61 -20.70
N ASN A 86 -8.79 7.29 -19.60
CA ASN A 86 -8.65 8.73 -19.52
C ASN A 86 -7.20 9.12 -19.17
N LYS A 87 -6.38 9.27 -20.21
CA LYS A 87 -4.95 9.63 -20.12
C LYS A 87 -4.70 11.11 -19.81
N THR A 88 -5.72 11.96 -19.96
CA THR A 88 -5.59 13.42 -19.78
C THR A 88 -5.99 13.89 -18.39
N ALA A 89 -6.74 13.09 -17.62
CA ALA A 89 -7.10 13.42 -16.25
C ALA A 89 -5.85 13.44 -15.33
N PRO A 90 -5.72 14.44 -14.44
CA PRO A 90 -4.65 14.48 -13.46
C PRO A 90 -4.74 13.29 -12.50
N LEU A 91 -3.59 12.90 -11.95
CA LEU A 91 -3.50 11.86 -10.93
C LEU A 91 -3.61 12.49 -9.55
N GLU A 92 -4.82 12.48 -9.00
CA GLU A 92 -5.16 13.00 -7.68
C GLU A 92 -5.12 11.88 -6.61
N GLY A 93 -4.99 12.27 -5.34
CA GLY A 93 -4.97 11.32 -4.22
C GLY A 93 -4.03 11.74 -3.10
N PHE A 94 -3.23 10.79 -2.62
CA PHE A 94 -2.11 11.05 -1.72
C PHE A 94 -1.15 12.04 -2.37
N SER A 95 -0.58 12.95 -1.56
CA SER A 95 0.44 13.88 -2.05
C SER A 95 1.61 13.10 -2.64
N TRP A 96 2.08 13.53 -3.82
CA TRP A 96 3.24 12.96 -4.47
C TRP A 96 3.97 14.04 -5.27
N GLY A 97 5.30 14.06 -5.21
CA GLY A 97 6.11 15.09 -5.84
C GLY A 97 7.57 14.71 -6.05
N GLY A 98 8.24 15.45 -6.94
CA GLY A 98 9.65 15.28 -7.28
C GLY A 98 10.57 15.90 -6.22
N ARG A 99 11.08 15.06 -5.30
CA ARG A 99 12.31 15.21 -4.51
C ARG A 99 12.64 16.62 -3.97
N SER A 100 12.30 16.89 -2.71
CA SER A 100 13.21 17.57 -1.76
C SER A 100 12.64 17.70 -0.34
N LYS A 101 11.32 17.55 -0.14
CA LYS A 101 10.71 17.62 1.20
C LYS A 101 9.93 16.35 1.51
N ARG A 102 9.96 15.93 2.78
CA ARG A 102 9.14 14.83 3.29
C ARG A 102 7.66 15.16 3.02
N GLU A 103 7.00 14.35 2.19
CA GLU A 103 5.56 14.50 1.95
C GLU A 103 4.73 13.57 2.85
N THR A 104 5.26 12.39 3.19
CA THR A 104 4.59 11.41 4.06
C THR A 104 5.44 11.11 5.29
N THR A 105 4.95 11.48 6.47
CA THR A 105 5.51 11.11 7.79
C THR A 105 4.59 10.11 8.46
N GLY A 106 5.10 9.05 9.07
CA GLY A 106 4.28 8.00 9.71
C GLY A 106 3.36 7.24 8.75
N LEU A 107 2.06 7.17 9.06
CA LEU A 107 1.04 6.44 8.28
C LEU A 107 -0.11 7.36 7.88
N LEU A 108 -0.37 7.44 6.58
CA LEU A 108 -1.53 8.10 5.99
C LEU A 108 -2.53 7.03 5.54
N MET A 109 -3.81 7.27 5.79
CA MET A 109 -4.90 6.42 5.35
C MET A 109 -5.84 7.19 4.44
N TRP A 110 -6.45 6.53 3.47
CA TRP A 110 -7.50 7.17 2.68
C TRP A 110 -8.80 7.27 3.50
N SER A 111 -9.37 8.48 3.61
CA SER A 111 -10.47 8.78 4.52
C SER A 111 -11.82 8.18 4.13
N ASN A 112 -11.96 7.68 2.90
CA ASN A 112 -13.22 7.14 2.39
C ASN A 112 -13.03 5.67 1.96
N PRO A 113 -13.42 4.70 2.79
CA PRO A 113 -13.38 3.29 2.42
C PRO A 113 -14.22 3.01 1.17
N PHE A 114 -13.70 2.15 0.30
CA PHE A 114 -14.39 1.74 -0.93
C PHE A 114 -15.20 0.48 -0.65
N LEU A 115 -16.52 0.54 -0.81
CA LEU A 115 -17.39 -0.62 -0.65
C LEU A 115 -17.41 -1.43 -1.95
N ILE A 116 -16.80 -2.61 -1.91
CA ILE A 116 -16.66 -3.49 -3.08
C ILE A 116 -17.48 -4.77 -2.87
N PRO A 117 -18.39 -5.12 -3.80
CA PRO A 117 -19.08 -6.38 -3.75
C PRO A 117 -18.14 -7.53 -4.12
N LEU A 118 -18.07 -8.54 -3.27
CA LEU A 118 -17.42 -9.81 -3.57
C LEU A 118 -18.28 -10.65 -4.54
N PRO A 119 -17.71 -11.65 -5.23
CA PRO A 119 -18.49 -12.59 -6.02
C PRO A 119 -19.60 -13.32 -5.23
N SER A 120 -19.44 -13.42 -3.90
CA SER A 120 -20.45 -13.96 -2.98
C SER A 120 -21.65 -13.03 -2.75
N GLY A 121 -21.58 -11.77 -3.17
CA GLY A 121 -22.57 -10.72 -2.88
C GLY A 121 -22.31 -9.95 -1.57
N GLU A 122 -21.38 -10.40 -0.73
CA GLU A 122 -20.96 -9.68 0.49
C GLU A 122 -20.19 -8.40 0.12
N GLN A 123 -20.49 -7.30 0.81
CA GLN A 123 -19.76 -6.03 0.65
C GLN A 123 -18.58 -5.97 1.60
N VAL A 124 -17.39 -5.66 1.10
CA VAL A 124 -16.19 -5.42 1.91
C VAL A 124 -15.74 -3.98 1.78
N ALA A 125 -15.20 -3.41 2.86
CA ALA A 125 -14.63 -2.07 2.88
C ALA A 125 -13.12 -2.14 2.56
N VAL A 126 -12.71 -1.62 1.41
CA VAL A 126 -11.30 -1.55 1.01
C VAL A 126 -10.73 -0.19 1.41
N VAL A 127 -9.60 -0.19 2.12
CA VAL A 127 -8.89 1.01 2.56
C VAL A 127 -7.44 0.95 2.10
N LEU A 128 -6.93 2.09 1.63
CA LEU A 128 -5.54 2.23 1.21
C LEU A 128 -4.73 2.96 2.29
N VAL A 129 -3.53 2.47 2.55
CA VAL A 129 -2.59 3.05 3.51
C VAL A 129 -1.26 3.34 2.81
N ASP A 130 -0.80 4.59 2.89
CA ASP A 130 0.53 5.02 2.47
C ASP A 130 1.43 5.15 3.70
N THR A 131 2.63 4.60 3.61
CA THR A 131 3.60 4.73 4.70
C THR A 131 4.71 5.69 4.34
N GLN A 132 5.32 6.27 5.38
CA GLN A 132 6.61 6.93 5.24
C GLN A 132 7.61 5.99 4.55
N GLY A 133 8.47 6.59 3.73
CA GLY A 133 9.58 5.87 3.13
C GLY A 133 10.64 5.54 4.16
N THR A 134 11.10 4.30 4.16
CA THR A 134 12.17 3.87 5.06
C THR A 134 13.54 4.33 4.55
N PHE A 135 14.49 4.50 5.48
CA PHE A 135 15.90 4.77 5.22
C PHE A 135 16.18 6.09 4.48
N ASP A 136 15.47 7.16 4.84
CA ASP A 136 15.94 8.51 4.52
C ASP A 136 17.12 8.89 5.45
N ILE A 137 17.94 9.86 5.03
CA ILE A 137 19.17 10.27 5.74
C ILE A 137 18.87 10.76 7.18
N GLU A 138 17.61 11.05 7.49
CA GLU A 138 17.15 11.75 8.69
C GLU A 138 16.28 10.86 9.61
N THR A 139 16.02 9.60 9.28
CA THR A 139 15.18 8.70 10.10
C THR A 139 16.00 7.70 10.89
N ILE A 140 15.60 7.50 12.14
CA ILE A 140 16.18 6.45 12.98
C ILE A 140 15.58 5.11 12.54
N VAL A 141 16.40 4.05 12.51
CA VAL A 141 15.98 2.69 12.14
C VAL A 141 14.77 2.23 12.96
N GLN A 142 14.70 2.59 14.24
CA GLN A 142 13.57 2.29 15.12
C GLN A 142 12.26 2.94 14.66
N GLU A 143 12.26 4.19 14.20
CA GLU A 143 11.06 4.84 13.67
C GLU A 143 10.57 4.15 12.39
N CYS A 144 11.50 3.80 11.50
CA CYS A 144 11.20 3.03 10.30
C CYS A 144 10.59 1.67 10.66
N ALA A 145 11.16 0.99 11.66
CA ALA A 145 10.67 -0.29 12.14
C ALA A 145 9.26 -0.16 12.73
N THR A 146 8.99 0.85 13.55
CA THR A 146 7.65 1.08 14.14
C THR A 146 6.61 1.35 13.06
N VAL A 147 6.88 2.26 12.13
CA VAL A 147 5.93 2.61 11.05
C VAL A 147 5.66 1.39 10.16
N PHE A 148 6.72 0.67 9.75
CA PHE A 148 6.57 -0.52 8.93
C PHE A 148 5.82 -1.62 9.66
N SER A 149 6.18 -1.89 10.91
CA SER A 149 5.58 -2.96 11.71
C SER A 149 4.10 -2.71 11.95
N LEU A 150 3.73 -1.49 12.33
CA LEU A 150 2.32 -1.11 12.49
C LEU A 150 1.55 -1.26 11.17
N SER A 151 2.12 -0.78 10.05
CA SER A 151 1.54 -0.99 8.73
C SER A 151 1.30 -2.46 8.42
N LEU A 152 2.30 -3.31 8.69
CA LEU A 152 2.22 -4.74 8.45
C LEU A 152 1.13 -5.40 9.32
N LEU A 153 1.06 -5.03 10.60
CA LEU A 153 0.09 -5.55 11.58
C LEU A 153 -1.36 -5.22 11.21
N VAL A 154 -1.62 -4.02 10.70
CA VAL A 154 -2.99 -3.60 10.34
C VAL A 154 -3.37 -4.00 8.92
N SER A 155 -2.40 -4.33 8.06
CA SER A 155 -2.65 -4.67 6.66
C SER A 155 -3.10 -6.12 6.47
N SER A 156 -4.09 -6.31 5.59
CA SER A 156 -4.37 -7.64 5.02
C SER A 156 -3.51 -7.92 3.79
N VAL A 157 -3.12 -6.85 3.07
CA VAL A 157 -2.19 -6.90 1.95
C VAL A 157 -1.11 -5.86 2.15
N GLN A 158 0.13 -6.30 2.34
CA GLN A 158 1.31 -5.45 2.39
C GLN A 158 2.05 -5.52 1.06
N VAL A 159 2.17 -4.38 0.37
CA VAL A 159 3.02 -4.21 -0.81
C VAL A 159 4.37 -3.70 -0.35
N PHE A 160 5.44 -4.46 -0.61
CA PHE A 160 6.81 -4.03 -0.35
C PHE A 160 7.43 -3.50 -1.64
N ASN A 161 7.55 -2.18 -1.73
CA ASN A 161 7.97 -1.45 -2.92
C ASN A 161 9.49 -1.31 -2.98
N LEU A 162 10.09 -2.14 -3.82
CA LEU A 162 11.52 -2.28 -4.06
C LEU A 162 11.94 -1.56 -5.36
N SER A 163 13.22 -1.21 -5.48
CA SER A 163 13.73 -0.49 -6.65
C SER A 163 14.81 -1.30 -7.36
N ARG A 164 14.58 -1.53 -8.65
CA ARG A 164 15.43 -2.23 -9.64
C ARG A 164 15.64 -3.71 -9.41
N ASN A 165 15.89 -4.16 -8.19
CA ASN A 165 16.09 -5.58 -7.86
C ASN A 165 15.67 -5.88 -6.41
N ILE A 166 15.75 -7.15 -6.02
CA ILE A 166 15.65 -7.62 -4.63
C ILE A 166 17.07 -7.87 -4.13
N THR A 167 17.50 -7.15 -3.11
CA THR A 167 18.83 -7.32 -2.51
C THR A 167 18.77 -8.02 -1.16
N GLU A 168 19.89 -8.57 -0.69
CA GLU A 168 19.96 -9.17 0.65
C GLU A 168 19.59 -8.17 1.75
N HIS A 169 20.03 -6.92 1.61
CA HIS A 169 19.70 -5.83 2.53
C HIS A 169 18.18 -5.58 2.59
N ASP A 170 17.46 -5.65 1.46
CA ASP A 170 16.01 -5.52 1.44
C ASP A 170 15.32 -6.65 2.24
N LEU A 171 15.85 -7.88 2.13
CA LEU A 171 15.33 -9.05 2.85
C LEU A 171 15.65 -8.99 4.34
N GLN A 172 16.86 -8.55 4.71
CA GLN A 172 17.26 -8.35 6.11
C GLN A 172 16.38 -7.28 6.80
N HIS A 173 16.07 -6.18 6.10
CA HIS A 173 15.15 -5.17 6.61
C HIS A 173 13.71 -5.67 6.74
N LEU A 174 13.23 -6.39 5.74
CA LEU A 174 11.93 -7.04 5.82
C LEU A 174 11.88 -7.97 7.05
N LEU A 175 12.91 -8.79 7.25
CA LEU A 175 13.01 -9.69 8.41
C LEU A 175 12.97 -8.92 9.73
N LEU A 176 13.81 -7.88 9.87
CA LEU A 176 13.86 -7.05 11.07
C LEU A 176 12.49 -6.48 11.43
N PHE A 177 11.78 -5.93 10.44
CA PHE A 177 10.48 -5.32 10.70
C PHE A 177 9.39 -6.36 10.97
N THR A 178 9.45 -7.52 10.31
CA THR A 178 8.52 -8.62 10.61
C THR A 178 8.71 -9.16 12.02
N GLU A 179 9.95 -9.23 12.51
CA GLU A 179 10.26 -9.67 13.87
C GLU A 179 9.77 -8.65 14.90
N TYR A 180 10.00 -7.36 14.63
CA TYR A 180 9.49 -6.28 15.48
C TYR A 180 7.94 -6.30 15.55
N ALA A 181 7.27 -6.52 14.43
CA ALA A 181 5.82 -6.69 14.40
C ALA A 181 5.36 -7.96 15.15
N ARG A 182 6.06 -9.08 14.99
CA ARG A 182 5.75 -10.35 15.67
C ARG A 182 5.83 -10.21 17.19
N GLN A 183 6.85 -9.53 17.70
CA GLN A 183 7.00 -9.28 19.14
C GLN A 183 5.81 -8.50 19.73
N ALA A 184 5.16 -7.64 18.94
CA ALA A 184 3.97 -6.90 19.38
C ALA A 184 2.68 -7.75 19.42
N LEU A 185 2.61 -8.88 18.72
CA LEU A 185 1.42 -9.75 18.64
C LEU A 185 1.32 -10.81 19.75
N GLY A 186 2.41 -11.03 20.50
CA GLY A 186 2.52 -12.14 21.44
C GLY A 186 2.95 -13.46 20.79
N GLU A 187 3.41 -14.42 21.60
CA GLU A 187 4.12 -15.62 21.11
C GLU A 187 3.22 -16.66 20.40
N ASP A 188 1.90 -16.62 20.62
CA ASP A 188 0.96 -17.67 20.22
C ASP A 188 0.46 -17.58 18.76
N VAL A 189 0.94 -16.61 17.97
CA VAL A 189 0.45 -16.41 16.60
C VAL A 189 1.33 -17.13 15.56
N GLU A 190 0.83 -18.26 15.04
CA GLU A 190 1.56 -19.12 14.09
C GLU A 190 1.81 -18.40 12.75
N ARG A 191 0.79 -17.71 12.21
CA ARG A 191 0.89 -16.89 10.98
C ARG A 191 0.40 -15.47 11.26
N PRO A 192 1.28 -14.58 11.73
CA PRO A 192 0.90 -13.23 12.18
C PRO A 192 0.45 -12.30 11.06
N PHE A 193 0.83 -12.59 9.81
CA PHE A 193 0.55 -11.75 8.65
C PHE A 193 -0.16 -12.54 7.56
N GLN A 194 -0.91 -11.84 6.72
CA GLN A 194 -1.71 -12.45 5.66
C GLN A 194 -0.95 -12.51 4.33
N LYS A 195 -0.92 -11.41 3.57
CA LYS A 195 -0.35 -11.38 2.21
C LYS A 195 0.73 -10.31 2.08
N LEU A 196 1.94 -10.75 1.75
CA LEU A 196 3.05 -9.89 1.33
C LEU A 196 3.23 -9.96 -0.19
N GLN A 197 3.35 -8.81 -0.85
CA GLN A 197 3.66 -8.70 -2.27
C GLN A 197 4.94 -7.89 -2.49
N LEU A 198 5.97 -8.52 -3.04
CA LEU A 198 7.19 -7.83 -3.46
C LEU A 198 6.95 -7.16 -4.81
N LEU A 199 7.03 -5.83 -4.85
CA LEU A 199 6.89 -5.05 -6.06
C LEU A 199 8.24 -4.45 -6.45
N VAL A 200 8.90 -5.05 -7.45
CA VAL A 200 10.17 -4.54 -7.98
C VAL A 200 9.89 -3.50 -9.06
N ARG A 201 10.13 -2.23 -8.73
CA ARG A 201 10.03 -1.10 -9.66
C ARG A 201 11.25 -1.03 -10.56
N ASP A 202 11.12 -0.48 -11.76
CA ASP A 202 12.23 -0.25 -12.69
C ASP A 202 13.08 -1.51 -12.95
N TRP A 203 12.44 -2.68 -13.05
CA TRP A 203 13.11 -3.94 -13.37
C TRP A 203 13.80 -3.84 -14.73
N ALA A 204 15.13 -4.04 -14.74
CA ALA A 204 15.97 -3.77 -15.89
C ALA A 204 16.41 -5.03 -16.65
N THR A 205 16.10 -6.23 -16.14
CA THR A 205 16.65 -7.50 -16.64
C THR A 205 15.54 -8.48 -17.08
N PRO A 206 14.74 -8.13 -18.12
CA PRO A 206 13.63 -8.97 -18.56
C PRO A 206 14.06 -10.34 -19.13
N HIS A 207 15.34 -10.50 -19.47
CA HIS A 207 15.92 -11.77 -19.92
C HIS A 207 16.10 -12.79 -18.77
N LEU A 208 16.22 -12.33 -17.52
CA LEU A 208 16.28 -13.20 -16.35
C LEU A 208 14.87 -13.59 -15.88
N ALA A 209 13.96 -12.62 -15.88
CA ALA A 209 12.57 -12.82 -15.51
C ALA A 209 11.69 -11.83 -16.25
N LEU A 210 10.62 -12.31 -16.86
CA LEU A 210 9.65 -11.47 -17.58
C LEU A 210 8.95 -10.49 -16.63
N PHE A 211 8.41 -9.40 -17.17
CA PHE A 211 7.58 -8.49 -16.39
C PHE A 211 6.28 -9.17 -15.90
N GLY A 212 5.78 -8.73 -14.77
CA GLY A 212 4.51 -9.19 -14.21
C GLY A 212 4.65 -10.35 -13.20
N PRO A 213 3.51 -10.90 -12.75
CA PRO A 213 3.47 -11.81 -11.60
C PRO A 213 4.19 -13.14 -11.86
N GLU A 214 4.12 -13.69 -13.06
CA GLU A 214 4.73 -14.98 -13.36
C GLU A 214 6.26 -14.91 -13.40
N GLY A 215 6.83 -13.89 -14.03
CA GLY A 215 8.28 -13.67 -13.96
C GLY A 215 8.75 -13.32 -12.54
N GLY A 216 7.95 -12.56 -11.78
CA GLY A 216 8.23 -12.29 -10.37
C GLY A 216 8.29 -13.55 -9.50
N LYS A 217 7.38 -14.51 -9.70
CA LYS A 217 7.41 -15.83 -9.00
C LYS A 217 8.66 -16.63 -9.35
N GLN A 218 9.04 -16.66 -10.64
CA GLN A 218 10.25 -17.35 -11.09
C GLN A 218 11.50 -16.76 -10.44
N LEU A 219 11.63 -15.43 -10.45
CA LEU A 219 12.71 -14.71 -9.81
C LEU A 219 12.78 -15.02 -8.30
N PHE A 220 11.64 -14.94 -7.61
CA PHE A 220 11.57 -15.19 -6.17
C PHE A 220 11.98 -16.62 -5.81
N ASN A 221 11.46 -17.62 -6.53
CA ASN A 221 11.82 -19.02 -6.30
C ASN A 221 13.32 -19.28 -6.51
N HIS A 222 13.92 -18.64 -7.53
CA HIS A 222 15.35 -18.74 -7.78
C HIS A 222 16.17 -18.16 -6.62
N LEU A 223 15.79 -16.98 -6.11
CA LEU A 223 16.45 -16.35 -4.95
C LEU A 223 16.34 -17.22 -3.69
N MET A 224 15.17 -17.79 -3.42
CA MET A 224 14.97 -18.64 -2.25
C MET A 224 15.76 -19.95 -2.32
N GLN A 225 15.91 -20.54 -3.51
CA GLN A 225 16.74 -21.73 -3.70
C GLN A 225 18.22 -21.43 -3.48
N ALA A 226 18.71 -20.28 -3.95
CA ALA A 226 20.10 -19.86 -3.77
C ALA A 226 20.44 -19.52 -2.30
N SER A 227 19.47 -19.10 -1.49
CA SER A 227 19.68 -18.82 -0.06
C SER A 227 19.63 -20.06 0.85
N LEU A 228 19.20 -21.21 0.33
CA LEU A 228 19.05 -22.48 1.07
C LEU A 228 20.18 -23.49 0.78
N GLY A 229 21.12 -23.15 -0.10
CA GLY A 229 22.32 -23.95 -0.42
C GLY A 229 23.58 -23.25 0.04
#